data_AF-A0A962U2Q8-F1
#
_entry.id   AF-A0A962U2Q8-F1
#
_cell.length_a   1.000
_cell.length_b   1.000
_cell.length_c   1.000
_cell.angle_alpha   90.00
_cell.angle_beta   90.00
_cell.angle_gamma   90.00
#
_symmetry.space_group_name_H-M   'P 1'
#
loop_
_entity.id
_entity.type
_entity.pdbx_description
1 polymer ?
#
loop_
_entity_poly.entity_id
_entity_poly.type
_entity_poly.pdbx_seq_one_letter_code
_entity_poly.pdbx_strand_id
1 'polypeptide(L)' 'MLKNLGRLSLLLKLGRRVCVCMPNARLDGPIRERIRPWVLWRFACWCDRSS' A
#
# COMPACT_ATOMS: atom_id res chain seq x y z
N MET A 1 -11.94 19.14 -10.03
CA MET A 1 -11.36 19.18 -8.67
C MET A 1 -11.12 17.75 -8.17
N LEU A 2 -10.07 17.07 -8.64
CA LEU A 2 -9.76 15.67 -8.27
C LEU A 2 -8.36 15.56 -7.61
N LYS A 3 -7.93 16.59 -6.87
CA LYS A 3 -6.51 16.79 -6.54
C LYS A 3 -6.04 16.28 -5.16
N ASN A 4 -6.89 15.69 -4.31
CA ASN A 4 -6.48 15.47 -2.90
C ASN A 4 -6.71 14.09 -2.28
N LEU A 5 -7.17 13.06 -3.01
CA LEU A 5 -7.23 11.69 -2.44
C LEU A 5 -5.99 10.82 -2.71
N GLY A 6 -5.19 11.15 -3.73
CA GLY A 6 -4.02 10.34 -4.14
C GLY A 6 -2.72 10.58 -3.36
N ARG A 7 -2.74 11.35 -2.26
CA ARG A 7 -1.49 11.88 -1.68
C ARG A 7 -0.75 10.94 -0.73
N LEU A 8 -1.30 9.79 -0.34
CA LEU A 8 -0.68 8.91 0.65
C LEU A 8 -0.72 7.41 0.29
N SER A 9 -1.50 6.99 -0.71
CA SER A 9 -1.60 5.60 -1.14
C SER A 9 -1.06 5.46 -2.57
N LEU A 10 0.22 5.13 -2.73
CA LEU A 10 0.85 4.89 -4.04
C LEU A 10 0.46 3.49 -4.50
N LEU A 11 -0.54 3.43 -5.38
CA LEU A 11 -1.08 2.20 -5.93
C LEU A 11 -0.52 2.01 -7.35
N LEU A 12 0.46 1.13 -7.48
CA LEU A 12 1.13 0.80 -8.73
C LEU A 12 0.63 -0.55 -9.24
N LYS A 13 -0.05 -0.57 -10.38
CA LYS A 13 -0.47 -1.81 -11.04
C LYS A 13 0.56 -2.19 -12.11
N LEU A 14 1.30 -3.27 -11.88
CA LEU A 14 2.27 -3.82 -12.83
C LEU A 14 1.77 -5.18 -13.34
N GLY A 15 1.01 -5.15 -14.44
CA GLY A 15 0.36 -6.34 -15.01
C GLY A 15 -0.62 -6.99 -14.03
N ARG A 16 -0.33 -8.23 -13.60
CA ARG A 16 -1.11 -8.99 -12.59
C ARG A 16 -0.72 -8.69 -11.14
N ARG A 17 0.29 -7.85 -10.91
CA ARG A 17 0.74 -7.49 -9.57
C ARG A 17 0.26 -6.08 -9.23
N VAL A 18 -0.28 -5.91 -8.03
CA VAL A 18 -0.72 -4.63 -7.49
C VAL A 18 0.17 -4.30 -6.31
N CYS A 19 1.05 -3.32 -6.49
CA CYS A 19 1.87 -2.76 -5.44
C CYS A 19 1.12 -1.61 -4.77
N VAL A 20 0.97 -1.68 -3.46
CA VAL A 20 0.30 -0.66 -2.64
C VAL A 20 1.31 -0.16 -1.62
N CYS A 21 1.52 1.16 -1.60
CA CYS A 21 2.28 1.85 -0.58
C CYS A 21 1.34 2.79 0.16
N MET A 22 1.16 2.63 1.47
CA MET A 22 0.32 3.52 2.27
C MET A 22 1.00 3.89 3.59
N PRO A 23 0.53 4.91 4.32
CA PRO A 23 1.17 5.32 5.57
C PRO A 23 1.01 4.22 6.60
N ASN A 24 2.08 3.90 7.32
CA ASN A 24 2.08 2.85 8.34
C ASN A 24 1.02 3.12 9.44
N ALA A 25 0.71 4.40 9.71
CA ALA A 25 -0.33 4.80 10.66
C ALA A 25 -1.77 4.43 10.22
N ARG A 26 -2.00 4.14 8.94
CA ARG A 26 -3.29 3.68 8.42
C ARG A 26 -3.39 2.17 8.32
N LEU A 27 -2.30 1.45 8.59
CA LEU A 27 -2.27 0.01 8.44
C LEU A 27 -2.59 -0.67 9.77
N ASP A 28 -3.83 -1.13 9.91
CA ASP A 28 -4.27 -1.88 11.09
C ASP A 28 -3.50 -3.21 11.23
N GLY A 29 -3.13 -3.52 12.48
CA GLY A 29 -2.32 -4.68 12.88
C GLY A 29 -2.70 -6.02 12.21
N PRO A 30 -3.98 -6.45 12.21
CA PRO A 30 -4.36 -7.74 11.61
C PRO A 30 -4.14 -7.78 10.09
N ILE A 31 -4.29 -6.65 9.41
CA ILE A 31 -3.99 -6.56 7.97
C ILE A 31 -2.48 -6.61 7.78
N ARG A 32 -1.72 -5.87 8.58
CA ARG A 32 -0.24 -5.83 8.51
C ARG A 32 0.39 -7.21 8.65
N GLU A 33 -0.11 -8.06 9.56
CA GLU A 33 0.39 -9.42 9.74
C GLU A 33 0.13 -10.32 8.53
N ARG A 34 -0.99 -10.10 7.83
CA ARG A 34 -1.39 -10.88 6.66
C ARG A 34 -0.54 -10.58 5.42
N ILE A 35 -0.32 -9.30 5.11
CA ILE A 35 0.41 -8.86 3.90
C ILE A 35 1.92 -8.72 4.12
N ARG A 36 2.38 -8.61 5.38
CA ARG A 36 3.80 -8.37 5.75
C ARG A 36 4.48 -7.32 4.87
N PRO A 37 4.00 -6.07 4.89
CA PRO A 37 4.54 -5.03 4.04
C PRO A 37 5.97 -4.66 4.45
N TRP A 38 6.75 -4.29 3.45
CA TRP A 38 8.03 -3.63 3.62
C TRP A 38 7.80 -2.19 4.08
N VAL A 39 8.36 -1.83 5.24
CA VAL A 39 8.23 -0.47 5.77
C VAL A 39 9.39 0.39 5.23
N LEU A 40 9.05 1.35 4.39
CA LEU A 40 9.96 2.38 3.90
C LEU A 40 9.66 3.69 4.64
N TRP A 41 10.49 4.01 5.63
CA TRP A 41 10.29 5.17 6.52
C TRP A 41 8.92 5.20 7.22
N ARG A 42 7.96 5.95 6.67
CA ARG A 42 6.62 6.16 7.23
C ARG A 42 5.54 5.43 6.42
N PHE A 43 5.94 4.73 5.36
CA PHE A 43 5.05 4.03 4.45
C PHE A 43 5.27 2.53 4.55
N ALA A 44 4.17 1.77 4.58
CA ALA A 44 4.12 0.33 4.42
C ALA A 44 3.78 0.03 2.96
N CYS A 45 4.70 -0.63 2.26
CA CYS A 45 4.59 -1.02 0.86
C CYS A 45 4.55 -2.54 0.72
N TRP A 46 3.61 -3.07 -0.07
CA TRP A 46 3.59 -4.48 -0.43
C TRP A 46 3.08 -4.66 -1.85
N CYS A 47 3.42 -5.78 -2.49
CA CYS A 47 2.89 -6.14 -3.78
C CYS A 47 2.06 -7.40 -3.66
N ASP A 48 0.75 -7.26 -3.88
CA ASP A 48 -0.19 -8.36 -3.92
C ASP A 48 -0.31 -8.91 -5.35
N ARG A 49 -0.44 -10.22 -5.50
CA ARG A 49 -0.82 -10.82 -6.78
C ARG A 49 -2.33 -10.71 -6.89
N SER A 50 -2.80 -9.76 -7.68
CA SER A 50 -4.22 -9.67 -8.02
C SER A 50 -4.56 -10.95 -8.80
N SER A 51 -5.21 -11.89 -8.12
CA SER A 51 -5.68 -13.14 -8.70
C SER A 51 -6.80 -12.91 -9.70
#